data_AF-F8QAJ5-F1
#
_entry.id   AF-F8QAJ5-F1
#
_cell.length_a   1.000
_cell.length_b   1.000
_cell.length_c   1.000
_cell.angle_alpha   90.00
_cell.angle_beta   90.00
_cell.angle_gamma   90.00
#
_symmetry.space_group_name_H-M   'P 1'
#
loop_
_entity.id
_entity.type
_entity.pdbx_description
1 polymer ?
#
loop_
_entity_poly.entity_id
_entity_poly.type
_entity_poly.pdbx_seq_one_letter_code
_entity_poly.pdbx_strand_id
1 'polypeptide(L)'
;MVLLTLAALLGTHLFGGVSAQTWCNKNYMANQSIVPPGGNFPIPTYSHSPLLALRCGPAIKPYLAEDVHSPAAILIDALVVNYEITGAAPISLPSRGLSQAGSIDVTVSLDGKTLARGDVPLNTTAFELPFSLEGLTPQMTPYNLTCSATYSGTSDAKSQSFSTTASLSYIPNPTNSSVTKMDLRTGALLAKPATGLGGEYAPVFPMGFYTTFDGYLSTNLSIVNELKEQGFTVIHPVPTFDNMTAFEEVLDRMQEVGMYLMYDMRFTYMNLTSVTEQVNSIKNRPNLLLWYTADEPDGTSDPLNATSNAYDLIYSLDGYHPVSLVLNCQVCR
;
A
#
# COMPACT_ATOMS: atom_id res chain seq x y z
N MET A 1 -26.47 -69.42 -12.89
CA MET A 1 -25.64 -70.14 -11.90
C MET A 1 -24.21 -70.10 -12.43
N VAL A 2 -23.32 -69.33 -11.78
CA VAL A 2 -21.87 -69.64 -11.51
C VAL A 2 -21.03 -70.07 -12.74
N LEU A 3 -19.87 -69.53 -13.13
CA LEU A 3 -18.92 -68.48 -12.72
C LEU A 3 -17.76 -68.52 -13.79
N LEU A 4 -16.72 -67.69 -13.60
CA LEU A 4 -15.32 -67.81 -14.07
C LEU A 4 -14.94 -67.13 -15.41
N THR A 5 -14.45 -65.89 -15.37
CA THR A 5 -13.04 -65.41 -15.17
C THR A 5 -12.22 -65.36 -16.46
N LEU A 6 -11.71 -64.18 -16.82
CA LEU A 6 -10.25 -63.96 -16.94
C LEU A 6 -9.91 -62.46 -17.01
N ALA A 7 -8.80 -62.14 -16.36
CA ALA A 7 -8.24 -60.82 -16.14
C ALA A 7 -7.50 -60.24 -17.35
N ALA A 8 -7.42 -58.92 -17.42
CA ALA A 8 -6.26 -58.20 -17.96
C ALA A 8 -6.15 -56.83 -17.28
N LEU A 9 -5.32 -56.74 -16.23
CA LEU A 9 -4.78 -55.47 -15.76
C LEU A 9 -3.72 -55.02 -16.78
N LEU A 10 -3.97 -53.91 -17.48
CA LEU A 10 -2.89 -53.07 -17.99
C LEU A 10 -2.72 -51.90 -17.02
N GLY A 11 -1.59 -51.92 -16.31
CA GLY A 11 -1.17 -50.81 -15.47
C GLY A 11 -0.82 -49.60 -16.35
N THR A 12 -1.58 -48.53 -16.19
CA THR A 12 -1.16 -47.20 -16.59
C THR A 12 -0.31 -46.63 -15.47
N HIS A 13 1.01 -46.63 -15.68
CA HIS A 13 1.93 -45.79 -14.92
C HIS A 13 1.52 -44.33 -15.16
N LEU A 14 0.82 -43.75 -14.20
CA LEU A 14 0.71 -42.30 -14.07
C LEU A 14 2.13 -41.78 -13.83
N PHE A 15 2.74 -41.22 -14.88
CA PHE A 15 3.81 -40.26 -14.72
C PHE A 15 3.24 -39.09 -13.93
N GLY A 16 3.38 -39.16 -12.60
CA GLY A 16 3.27 -37.99 -11.75
C GLY A 16 4.34 -37.02 -12.21
N GLY A 17 3.95 -36.04 -13.02
CA GLY A 17 4.81 -34.92 -13.33
C GLY A 17 5.25 -34.32 -12.01
N VAL A 18 6.56 -34.33 -11.74
CA VAL A 18 7.15 -33.52 -10.68
C VAL A 18 6.84 -32.09 -11.08
N SER A 19 5.77 -31.53 -10.53
CA SER A 19 5.49 -30.11 -10.66
C SER A 19 6.69 -29.41 -10.04
N ALA A 20 7.49 -28.75 -10.87
CA ALA A 20 8.61 -27.96 -10.37
C ALA A 20 8.06 -26.99 -9.32
N GLN A 21 8.69 -26.93 -8.15
CA GLN A 21 8.38 -25.88 -7.19
C GLN A 21 8.82 -24.57 -7.85
N THR A 22 7.85 -23.71 -8.14
CA THR A 22 8.08 -22.45 -8.84
C THR A 22 7.83 -21.28 -7.90
N TRP A 23 8.62 -20.22 -8.08
CA TRP A 23 8.46 -18.92 -7.41
C TRP A 23 8.59 -17.83 -8.48
N CYS A 24 7.61 -16.94 -8.59
CA CYS A 24 7.51 -16.01 -9.74
C CYS A 24 7.47 -16.71 -11.11
N ASN A 25 6.83 -17.89 -11.20
CA ASN A 25 6.89 -18.77 -12.39
C ASN A 25 8.31 -19.20 -12.80
N LYS A 26 9.32 -19.01 -11.93
CA LYS A 26 10.68 -19.51 -12.11
C LYS A 26 10.88 -20.76 -11.31
N ASN A 27 11.68 -21.65 -11.86
CA ASN A 27 12.33 -22.69 -11.09
C ASN A 27 13.33 -22.06 -10.11
N TYR A 28 13.27 -22.43 -8.83
CA TYR A 28 14.21 -21.92 -7.82
C TYR A 28 15.26 -22.95 -7.38
N MET A 29 15.18 -24.20 -7.85
CA MET A 29 16.18 -25.22 -7.55
C MET A 29 17.38 -25.10 -8.50
N ALA A 30 18.60 -25.26 -7.95
CA ALA A 30 19.85 -25.11 -8.70
C ALA A 30 20.01 -26.09 -9.88
N ASN A 31 19.29 -27.22 -9.88
CA ASN A 31 19.34 -28.24 -10.93
C ASN A 31 18.23 -28.09 -11.99
N GLN A 32 17.42 -27.04 -11.91
CA GLN A 32 16.34 -26.77 -12.84
C GLN A 32 16.75 -25.72 -13.88
N SER A 33 16.05 -25.73 -15.02
CA SER A 33 16.29 -24.75 -16.08
C SER A 33 15.95 -23.33 -15.60
N ILE A 34 16.75 -22.36 -16.01
CA ILE A 34 16.46 -20.94 -15.79
C ILE A 34 15.26 -20.57 -16.67
N VAL A 35 14.15 -20.22 -16.03
CA VAL A 35 12.96 -19.68 -16.69
C VAL A 35 12.87 -18.19 -16.34
N PRO A 36 12.68 -17.28 -17.31
CA PRO A 36 12.40 -15.88 -17.00
C PRO A 36 11.19 -15.75 -16.08
N PRO A 37 11.17 -14.78 -15.14
CA PRO A 37 10.00 -14.60 -14.28
C PRO A 37 8.80 -14.24 -15.17
N GLY A 38 7.71 -14.97 -15.00
CA GLY A 38 6.43 -14.60 -15.56
C GLY A 38 5.66 -13.82 -14.50
N GLY A 39 5.55 -12.50 -14.64
CA GLY A 39 4.56 -11.74 -13.87
C GLY A 39 3.18 -11.90 -14.51
N ASN A 40 2.11 -11.93 -13.71
CA ASN A 40 0.74 -11.91 -14.22
C ASN A 40 0.27 -10.50 -14.63
N PHE A 41 1.12 -9.49 -14.45
CA PHE A 41 0.80 -8.10 -14.80
C PHE A 41 1.06 -7.84 -16.30
N PRO A 42 0.09 -7.22 -17.01
CA PRO A 42 0.29 -6.85 -18.41
C PRO A 42 1.39 -5.79 -18.53
N ILE A 43 2.24 -5.93 -19.55
CA ILE A 43 3.19 -4.88 -19.91
C ILE A 43 2.42 -3.77 -20.64
N PRO A 44 2.53 -2.50 -20.22
CA PRO A 44 1.88 -1.39 -20.90
C PRO A 44 2.29 -1.29 -22.38
N THR A 45 1.31 -1.15 -23.27
CA THR A 45 1.57 -0.96 -24.71
C THR A 45 2.20 0.41 -24.95
N TYR A 46 3.21 0.47 -25.82
CA TYR A 46 3.79 1.75 -26.25
C TYR A 46 2.81 2.53 -27.14
N SER A 47 2.66 3.82 -26.88
CA SER A 47 1.86 4.74 -27.69
C SER A 47 2.75 5.69 -28.50
N HIS A 48 2.52 5.72 -29.81
CA HIS A 48 3.19 6.65 -30.73
C HIS A 48 2.74 8.11 -30.56
N SER A 49 1.66 8.34 -29.82
CA SER A 49 1.15 9.67 -29.47
C SER A 49 1.30 9.92 -27.97
N PRO A 50 1.61 11.16 -27.54
CA PRO A 50 1.74 11.46 -26.12
C PRO A 50 0.38 11.31 -25.40
N LEU A 51 0.45 10.78 -24.19
CA LEU A 51 -0.69 10.62 -23.29
C LEU A 51 -0.45 11.44 -22.02
N LEU A 52 -1.47 12.08 -21.47
CA LEU A 52 -1.47 12.67 -20.14
C LEU A 52 -1.97 11.63 -19.13
N ALA A 53 -1.12 11.28 -18.17
CA ALA A 53 -1.49 10.51 -16.99
C ALA A 53 -1.75 11.49 -15.83
N LEU A 54 -2.99 11.98 -15.76
CA LEU A 54 -3.43 12.85 -14.67
C LEU A 54 -3.73 12.01 -13.42
N ARG A 55 -3.07 12.31 -12.31
CA ARG A 55 -3.36 11.72 -11.01
C ARG A 55 -3.51 12.81 -9.96
N CYS A 56 -4.29 12.52 -8.94
CA CYS A 56 -4.35 13.36 -7.77
C CYS A 56 -4.49 12.51 -6.50
N GLY A 57 -4.12 13.08 -5.36
CA GLY A 57 -4.29 12.46 -4.05
C GLY A 57 -3.97 13.42 -2.92
N PRO A 58 -4.50 13.20 -1.70
CA PRO A 58 -4.15 14.03 -0.57
C PRO A 58 -2.67 13.87 -0.23
N ALA A 59 -2.02 14.95 0.19
CA ALA A 59 -0.60 14.90 0.53
C ALA A 59 -0.32 14.14 1.84
N ILE A 60 -1.30 14.07 2.75
CA ILE A 60 -1.27 13.26 3.97
C ILE A 60 -2.42 12.25 3.93
N LYS A 61 -2.18 11.01 4.39
CA LYS A 61 -3.22 9.99 4.57
C LYS A 61 -3.02 9.19 5.87
N PRO A 62 -4.01 9.15 6.79
CA PRO A 62 -5.19 10.00 6.84
C PRO A 62 -4.87 11.40 7.39
N TYR A 63 -5.71 12.39 7.05
CA TYR A 63 -5.87 13.57 7.90
C TYR A 63 -6.80 13.21 9.07
N LEU A 64 -6.57 13.83 10.21
CA LEU A 64 -7.38 13.65 11.42
C LEU A 64 -8.13 14.92 11.78
N ALA A 65 -9.18 14.81 12.60
CA ALA A 65 -9.92 15.97 13.10
C ALA A 65 -9.03 17.05 13.75
N GLU A 66 -7.92 16.67 14.37
CA GLU A 66 -6.92 17.60 14.91
C GLU A 66 -6.16 18.42 13.84
N ASP A 67 -6.19 17.99 12.57
CA ASP A 67 -5.52 18.66 11.44
C ASP A 67 -6.36 19.76 10.78
N VAL A 68 -7.54 20.11 11.30
CA VAL A 68 -8.47 21.05 10.64
C VAL A 68 -7.84 22.43 10.32
N HIS A 69 -6.87 22.87 11.12
CA HIS A 69 -6.12 24.11 10.93
C HIS A 69 -4.68 23.89 10.45
N SER A 70 -4.28 22.65 10.19
CA SER A 70 -2.97 22.31 9.64
C SER A 70 -2.95 22.52 8.12
N PRO A 71 -1.80 22.85 7.52
CA PRO A 71 -1.68 22.92 6.07
C PRO A 71 -2.07 21.60 5.41
N ALA A 72 -3.07 21.64 4.53
CA ALA A 72 -3.48 20.51 3.72
C ALA A 72 -3.24 20.80 2.24
N ALA A 73 -2.87 19.76 1.49
CA ALA A 73 -2.66 19.87 0.05
C ALA A 73 -3.17 18.63 -0.67
N ILE A 74 -3.55 18.84 -1.93
CA ILE A 74 -3.75 17.78 -2.93
C ILE A 74 -2.53 17.80 -3.84
N LEU A 75 -1.87 16.65 -3.95
CA LEU A 75 -0.78 16.43 -4.89
C LEU A 75 -1.37 16.14 -6.26
N ILE A 76 -0.84 16.79 -7.29
CA ILE A 76 -1.22 16.58 -8.68
C ILE A 76 0.00 16.07 -9.47
N ASP A 77 -0.19 14.94 -10.15
CA ASP A 77 0.72 14.49 -11.20
C ASP A 77 0.11 14.82 -12.56
N ALA A 78 0.87 15.51 -13.40
CA ALA A 78 0.50 15.87 -14.77
C ALA A 78 1.48 15.24 -15.76
N LEU A 79 1.75 13.95 -15.60
CA LEU A 79 2.79 13.23 -16.33
C LEU A 79 2.45 13.07 -17.80
N VAL A 80 3.39 13.37 -18.68
CA VAL A 80 3.27 13.05 -20.11
C VAL A 80 4.06 11.79 -20.41
N VAL A 81 3.37 10.76 -20.90
CA VAL A 81 3.93 9.42 -21.11
C VAL A 81 3.64 8.93 -22.53
N ASN A 82 4.42 7.93 -22.96
CA ASN A 82 4.25 7.22 -24.23
C ASN A 82 3.87 5.75 -24.01
N TYR A 83 3.23 5.43 -22.88
CA TYR A 83 2.76 4.10 -22.55
C TYR A 83 1.31 4.17 -22.09
N GLU A 84 0.51 3.22 -22.57
CA GLU A 84 -0.89 3.05 -22.18
C GLU A 84 -0.99 2.50 -20.75
N ILE A 85 -0.74 3.38 -19.79
CA ILE A 85 -0.95 3.10 -18.36
C ILE A 85 -2.37 3.47 -17.95
N THR A 86 -2.87 2.83 -16.89
CA THR A 86 -4.22 3.08 -16.37
C THR A 86 -4.46 4.57 -16.13
N GLY A 87 -5.54 5.09 -16.70
CA GLY A 87 -5.97 6.49 -16.58
C GLY A 87 -5.25 7.48 -17.50
N ALA A 88 -4.29 7.04 -18.31
CA ALA A 88 -3.65 7.92 -19.29
C ALA A 88 -4.58 8.16 -20.50
N ALA A 89 -4.64 9.41 -20.97
CA ALA A 89 -5.49 9.80 -22.10
C ALA A 89 -4.72 10.63 -23.14
N PRO A 90 -5.06 10.57 -24.44
CA PRO A 90 -4.35 11.33 -25.47
C PRO A 90 -4.32 12.84 -25.22
N ILE A 91 -3.14 13.45 -25.34
CA ILE A 91 -2.94 14.89 -25.25
C ILE A 91 -2.29 15.43 -26.53
N SER A 92 -2.78 16.57 -27.03
CA SER A 92 -2.30 17.21 -28.25
C SER A 92 -1.29 18.29 -27.88
N LEU A 93 0.00 17.96 -27.92
CA LEU A 93 1.06 18.90 -27.55
C LEU A 93 1.41 19.85 -28.71
N PRO A 94 1.98 21.04 -28.43
CA PRO A 94 2.47 21.94 -29.47
C PRO A 94 3.57 21.29 -30.31
N SER A 95 3.70 21.70 -31.58
CA SER A 95 4.68 21.12 -32.52
C SER A 95 6.14 21.25 -32.06
N ARG A 96 6.42 22.19 -31.14
CA ARG A 96 7.74 22.42 -30.54
C ARG A 96 8.03 21.53 -29.33
N GLY A 97 7.12 20.60 -29.01
CA GLY A 97 7.28 19.56 -27.98
C GLY A 97 6.98 20.01 -26.56
N LEU A 98 7.28 19.12 -25.60
CA LEU A 98 6.99 19.25 -24.17
C LEU A 98 7.52 20.53 -23.52
N SER A 99 8.68 21.02 -23.96
CA SER A 99 9.32 22.23 -23.40
C SER A 99 8.49 23.51 -23.54
N GLN A 100 7.52 23.54 -24.46
CA GLN A 100 6.60 24.66 -24.66
C GLN A 100 5.15 24.27 -24.41
N ALA A 101 4.91 23.10 -23.81
CA ALA A 101 3.56 22.58 -23.60
C ALA A 101 2.79 23.37 -22.53
N GLY A 102 3.47 24.08 -21.63
CA GLY A 102 2.85 24.94 -20.62
C GLY A 102 2.21 24.16 -19.48
N SER A 103 1.07 24.64 -19.00
CA SER A 103 0.36 24.10 -17.83
C SER A 103 -1.06 23.65 -18.19
N ILE A 104 -1.64 22.85 -17.30
CA ILE A 104 -3.06 22.50 -17.27
C ILE A 104 -3.75 23.23 -16.11
N ASP A 105 -4.94 23.76 -16.33
CA ASP A 105 -5.78 24.34 -15.27
C ASP A 105 -6.50 23.20 -14.55
N VAL A 106 -6.14 22.95 -13.30
CA VAL A 106 -6.66 21.85 -12.50
C VAL A 106 -7.62 22.38 -11.44
N THR A 107 -8.80 21.79 -11.36
CA THR A 107 -9.80 22.01 -10.32
C THR A 107 -10.04 20.71 -9.56
N VAL A 108 -9.82 20.74 -8.25
CA VAL A 108 -10.17 19.65 -7.34
C VAL A 108 -11.50 19.99 -6.67
N SER A 109 -12.44 19.06 -6.70
CA SER A 109 -13.77 19.26 -6.16
C SER A 109 -14.25 18.08 -5.30
N LEU A 110 -15.11 18.40 -4.34
CA LEU A 110 -15.81 17.47 -3.48
C LEU A 110 -17.30 17.82 -3.52
N ASP A 111 -18.14 16.87 -3.93
CA ASP A 111 -19.59 17.05 -4.10
C ASP A 111 -19.95 18.30 -4.94
N GLY A 112 -19.18 18.55 -5.99
CA GLY A 112 -19.34 19.71 -6.88
C GLY A 112 -18.82 21.04 -6.33
N LYS A 113 -18.36 21.09 -5.08
CA LYS A 113 -17.71 22.28 -4.49
C LYS A 113 -16.21 22.24 -4.79
N THR A 114 -15.65 23.35 -5.23
CA THR A 114 -14.19 23.46 -5.45
C THR A 114 -13.47 23.49 -4.11
N LEU A 115 -12.52 22.56 -3.92
CA LEU A 115 -11.61 22.54 -2.77
C LEU A 115 -10.30 23.25 -3.06
N ALA A 116 -9.76 23.05 -4.26
CA ALA A 116 -8.50 23.66 -4.69
C ALA A 116 -8.52 23.89 -6.20
N ARG A 117 -7.75 24.87 -6.68
CA ARG A 117 -7.53 25.13 -8.09
C ARG A 117 -6.14 25.69 -8.34
N GLY A 118 -5.53 25.37 -9.46
CA GLY A 118 -4.28 25.98 -9.87
C GLY A 118 -3.79 25.53 -11.24
N ASP A 119 -2.85 26.30 -11.79
CA ASP A 119 -2.14 25.97 -13.03
C ASP A 119 -0.99 25.01 -12.72
N VAL A 120 -1.10 23.77 -13.18
CA VAL A 120 -0.11 22.72 -12.95
C VAL A 120 0.74 22.52 -14.21
N PRO A 121 2.08 22.72 -14.15
CA PRO A 121 2.93 22.50 -15.31
C PRO A 121 2.87 21.05 -15.79
N LEU A 122 2.81 20.85 -17.11
CA LEU A 122 2.89 19.51 -17.69
C LEU A 122 4.23 18.84 -17.37
N ASN A 123 4.21 17.52 -17.30
CA ASN A 123 5.34 16.67 -16.93
C ASN A 123 5.89 16.93 -15.51
N THR A 124 4.99 17.24 -14.58
CA THR A 124 5.31 17.44 -13.16
C THR A 124 4.72 16.30 -12.32
N THR A 125 5.40 15.97 -11.23
CA THR A 125 4.93 15.08 -10.18
C THR A 125 4.80 15.83 -8.86
N ALA A 126 3.84 15.42 -8.03
CA ALA A 126 3.62 15.94 -6.69
C ALA A 126 3.48 17.48 -6.61
N PHE A 127 2.86 18.11 -7.62
CA PHE A 127 2.55 19.54 -7.57
C PHE A 127 1.48 19.80 -6.50
N GLU A 128 1.76 20.68 -5.54
CA GLU A 128 0.84 20.92 -4.42
C GLU A 128 -0.22 21.98 -4.76
N LEU A 129 -1.48 21.58 -4.67
CA LEU A 129 -2.60 22.51 -4.60
C LEU A 129 -3.08 22.59 -3.15
N PRO A 130 -2.83 23.71 -2.44
CA PRO A 130 -3.26 23.86 -1.06
C PRO A 130 -4.79 23.95 -0.94
N PHE A 131 -5.34 23.40 0.13
CA PHE A 131 -6.76 23.50 0.47
C PHE A 131 -6.96 23.57 1.98
N SER A 132 -8.20 23.83 2.42
CA SER A 132 -8.58 23.82 3.83
C SER A 132 -9.50 22.64 4.14
N LEU A 133 -9.30 22.01 5.30
CA LEU A 133 -10.21 21.01 5.87
C LEU A 133 -11.41 21.65 6.58
N GLU A 134 -11.41 22.97 6.77
CA GLU A 134 -12.52 23.68 7.39
C GLU A 134 -13.84 23.49 6.62
N GLY A 135 -14.91 23.21 7.37
CA GLY A 135 -16.22 22.92 6.79
C GLY A 135 -16.41 21.49 6.31
N LEU A 136 -15.37 20.65 6.34
CA LEU A 136 -15.51 19.19 6.21
C LEU A 136 -15.73 18.55 7.58
N THR A 137 -16.50 17.47 7.61
CA THR A 137 -16.79 16.72 8.83
C THR A 137 -15.94 15.45 8.86
N PRO A 138 -15.12 15.21 9.91
CA PRO A 138 -14.38 13.96 10.01
C PRO A 138 -15.32 12.75 9.98
N GLN A 139 -15.03 11.77 9.12
CA GLN A 139 -15.85 10.55 8.97
C GLN A 139 -14.99 9.36 8.56
N MET A 140 -15.33 8.15 9.01
CA MET A 140 -14.56 6.94 8.69
C MET A 140 -14.59 6.59 7.20
N THR A 141 -15.70 6.88 6.51
CA THR A 141 -15.83 6.69 5.07
C THR A 141 -15.07 7.80 4.33
N PRO A 142 -14.08 7.48 3.48
CA PRO A 142 -13.35 8.50 2.73
C PRO A 142 -14.25 9.33 1.82
N TYR A 143 -13.93 10.62 1.70
CA TYR A 143 -14.52 11.50 0.70
C TYR A 143 -14.02 11.14 -0.70
N ASN A 144 -14.90 11.25 -1.71
CA ASN A 144 -14.52 11.04 -3.11
C ASN A 144 -14.25 12.38 -3.79
N LEU A 145 -12.98 12.63 -4.12
CA LEU A 145 -12.54 13.82 -4.83
C LEU A 145 -12.65 13.60 -6.34
N THR A 146 -13.09 14.64 -7.05
CA THR A 146 -12.98 14.73 -8.51
C THR A 146 -11.94 15.77 -8.88
N CYS A 147 -10.91 15.35 -9.61
CA CYS A 147 -9.86 16.22 -10.11
C CYS A 147 -10.03 16.36 -11.62
N SER A 148 -10.49 17.54 -12.05
CA SER A 148 -10.70 17.89 -13.45
C SER A 148 -9.58 18.80 -13.92
N ALA A 149 -9.08 18.57 -15.13
CA ALA A 149 -8.07 19.42 -15.73
C ALA A 149 -8.48 19.87 -17.13
N THR A 150 -8.13 21.10 -17.48
CA THR A 150 -8.32 21.65 -18.82
C THR A 150 -6.97 22.06 -19.41
N TYR A 151 -6.68 21.55 -20.61
CA TYR A 151 -5.53 21.92 -21.39
C TYR A 151 -5.96 22.74 -22.60
N SER A 152 -5.57 24.01 -22.67
CA SER A 152 -5.96 24.90 -23.77
C SER A 152 -4.89 25.06 -24.86
N GLY A 153 -3.74 24.39 -24.74
CA GLY A 153 -2.66 24.41 -25.73
C GLY A 153 -2.18 25.81 -26.16
N THR A 154 -1.52 25.89 -27.33
CA THR A 154 -1.30 27.15 -28.06
C THR A 154 -2.50 27.47 -28.94
N SER A 155 -2.66 28.73 -29.35
CA SER A 155 -3.83 29.37 -30.01
C SER A 155 -4.64 28.62 -31.08
N ASP A 156 -4.14 27.52 -31.64
CA ASP A 156 -4.80 26.71 -32.69
C ASP A 156 -5.30 25.34 -32.20
N ALA A 157 -4.99 24.92 -30.97
CA ALA A 157 -5.42 23.63 -30.41
C ALA A 157 -6.80 23.76 -29.74
N LYS A 158 -7.70 22.80 -30.01
CA LYS A 158 -8.96 22.69 -29.27
C LYS A 158 -8.66 22.39 -27.80
N SER A 159 -9.36 23.07 -26.90
CA SER A 159 -9.29 22.78 -25.47
C SER A 159 -9.62 21.31 -25.21
N GLN A 160 -8.75 20.61 -24.47
CA GLN A 160 -8.94 19.23 -24.04
C GLN A 160 -9.23 19.18 -22.55
N SER A 161 -10.07 18.23 -22.13
CA SER A 161 -10.42 18.03 -20.73
C SER A 161 -10.05 16.63 -20.27
N PHE A 162 -9.59 16.54 -19.02
CA PHE A 162 -9.17 15.31 -18.36
C PHE A 162 -9.82 15.24 -16.99
N SER A 163 -10.06 14.04 -16.47
CA SER A 163 -10.65 13.85 -15.15
C SER A 163 -10.13 12.59 -14.51
N THR A 164 -9.93 12.63 -13.21
CA THR A 164 -9.61 11.47 -12.37
C THR A 164 -10.25 11.62 -10.99
N THR A 165 -10.25 10.55 -10.20
CA THR A 165 -10.83 10.54 -8.85
C THR A 165 -9.80 10.10 -7.83
N ALA A 166 -9.95 10.58 -6.60
CA ALA A 166 -9.09 10.19 -5.49
C ALA A 166 -9.87 10.15 -4.17
N SER A 167 -9.40 9.36 -3.22
CA SER A 167 -10.02 9.30 -1.88
C SER A 167 -9.32 10.24 -0.91
N LEU A 168 -10.08 11.12 -0.25
CA LEU A 168 -9.63 11.91 0.89
C LEU A 168 -10.09 11.28 2.19
N SER A 169 -9.15 10.68 2.93
CA SER A 169 -9.42 10.16 4.26
C SER A 169 -9.20 11.26 5.29
N TYR A 170 -10.30 11.81 5.80
CA TYR A 170 -10.36 12.78 6.90
C TYR A 170 -11.23 12.19 8.00
N ILE A 171 -10.58 11.60 9.01
CA ILE A 171 -11.24 10.73 9.99
C ILE A 171 -11.21 11.35 11.40
N PRO A 172 -12.12 10.95 12.32
CA PRO A 172 -12.08 11.42 13.70
C PRO A 172 -10.76 11.09 14.40
N ASN A 173 -10.40 11.81 15.45
CA ASN A 173 -9.29 11.40 16.31
C ASN A 173 -9.67 10.08 17.02
N PRO A 174 -8.80 9.06 17.05
CA PRO A 174 -9.09 7.85 17.81
C PRO A 174 -9.13 8.15 19.31
N THR A 175 -9.98 7.45 20.06
CA THR A 175 -10.02 7.56 21.53
C THR A 175 -8.98 6.70 22.21
N ASN A 176 -8.75 5.48 21.70
CA ASN A 176 -7.95 4.44 22.33
C ASN A 176 -6.99 3.75 21.34
N SER A 177 -6.48 4.45 20.33
CA SER A 177 -5.60 3.89 19.31
C SER A 177 -4.53 4.91 18.90
N SER A 178 -3.41 4.42 18.36
CA SER A 178 -2.43 5.25 17.67
C SER A 178 -2.89 5.56 16.23
N VAL A 179 -2.17 6.47 15.57
CA VAL A 179 -2.35 6.74 14.15
C VAL A 179 -0.98 6.81 13.52
N THR A 180 -0.85 6.18 12.34
CA THR A 180 0.30 6.39 11.48
C THR A 180 -0.16 7.05 10.19
N LYS A 181 0.32 8.27 9.96
CA LYS A 181 0.05 9.02 8.73
C LYS A 181 1.11 8.68 7.69
N MET A 182 0.74 8.67 6.42
CA MET A 182 1.66 8.66 5.29
C MET A 182 1.75 10.07 4.71
N ASP A 183 2.97 10.58 4.57
CA ASP A 183 3.25 11.78 3.79
C ASP A 183 3.58 11.39 2.35
N LEU A 184 2.63 11.55 1.45
CA LEU A 184 2.75 11.16 0.04
C LEU A 184 3.67 12.09 -0.76
N ARG A 185 4.14 13.19 -0.19
CA ARG A 185 5.20 14.03 -0.79
C ARG A 185 6.54 13.32 -0.80
N THR A 186 6.84 12.62 0.29
CA THR A 186 8.16 12.05 0.59
C THR A 186 8.16 10.54 0.65
N GLY A 187 6.98 9.92 0.85
CA GLY A 187 6.83 8.51 1.17
C GLY A 187 7.07 8.18 2.65
N ALA A 188 7.27 9.18 3.51
CA ALA A 188 7.55 8.95 4.92
C ALA A 188 6.30 8.51 5.71
N LEU A 189 6.50 7.69 6.74
CA LEU A 189 5.51 7.46 7.79
C LEU A 189 5.68 8.53 8.88
N LEU A 190 4.58 9.08 9.37
CA LEU A 190 4.56 10.00 10.50
C LEU A 190 3.75 9.37 11.64
N ALA A 191 4.35 9.26 12.82
CA ALA A 191 3.68 8.73 14.00
C ALA A 191 4.03 9.53 15.25
N LYS A 192 3.16 9.49 16.25
CA LYS A 192 3.50 9.92 17.62
C LYS A 192 4.47 8.90 18.24
N PRO A 193 5.23 9.25 19.28
CA PRO A 193 6.13 8.31 19.96
C PRO A 193 5.44 7.01 20.36
N ALA A 194 6.08 5.86 20.08
CA ALA A 194 5.54 4.52 20.31
C ALA A 194 5.20 4.20 21.78
N THR A 195 5.64 5.02 22.73
CA THR A 195 5.41 4.79 24.17
C THR A 195 3.94 4.95 24.59
N GLY A 196 3.11 5.55 23.74
CA GLY A 196 1.71 5.85 24.07
C GLY A 196 1.52 6.99 25.07
N LEU A 197 2.59 7.72 25.40
CA LEU A 197 2.55 8.87 26.32
C LEU A 197 2.20 10.19 25.62
N GLY A 198 1.74 10.12 24.37
CA GLY A 198 1.48 11.29 23.53
C GLY A 198 2.75 11.88 22.91
N GLY A 199 2.65 13.09 22.39
CA GLY A 199 3.70 13.80 21.65
C GLY A 199 3.26 14.22 20.26
N GLU A 200 4.16 14.89 19.54
CA GLU A 200 3.94 15.36 18.18
C GLU A 200 4.15 14.24 17.15
N TYR A 201 3.52 14.36 15.97
CA TYR A 201 3.88 13.50 14.85
C TYR A 201 5.29 13.86 14.37
N ALA A 202 6.11 12.83 14.17
CA ALA A 202 7.42 12.97 13.57
C ALA A 202 7.63 11.88 12.50
N PRO A 203 8.49 12.12 11.50
CA PRO A 203 8.91 11.08 10.57
C PRO A 203 9.51 9.88 11.30
N VAL A 204 9.01 8.70 10.98
CA VAL A 204 9.58 7.42 11.41
C VAL A 204 10.49 6.94 10.30
N PHE A 205 11.79 6.82 10.58
CA PHE A 205 12.70 6.07 9.73
C PHE A 205 12.67 4.61 10.19
N PRO A 206 12.01 3.69 9.46
CA PRO A 206 11.83 2.32 9.90
C PRO A 206 13.14 1.54 9.77
N MET A 207 13.85 1.42 10.89
CA MET A 207 15.04 0.60 11.00
C MET A 207 14.66 -0.65 11.80
N GLY A 208 14.69 -1.81 11.15
CA GLY A 208 14.26 -3.10 11.69
C GLY A 208 14.58 -4.23 10.73
N PHE A 209 14.35 -5.47 11.15
CA PHE A 209 14.41 -6.66 10.30
C PHE A 209 13.38 -7.70 10.76
N TYR A 210 13.07 -8.66 9.88
CA TYR A 210 12.23 -9.80 10.22
C TYR A 210 12.80 -10.54 11.42
N THR A 211 12.04 -10.54 12.50
CA THR A 211 12.48 -11.14 13.74
C THR A 211 11.63 -12.36 14.02
N THR A 212 12.26 -13.54 14.09
CA THR A 212 11.57 -14.76 14.49
C THR A 212 10.92 -14.53 15.85
N PHE A 213 9.62 -14.78 15.97
CA PHE A 213 8.96 -14.70 17.27
C PHE A 213 9.31 -15.94 18.12
N ASP A 214 8.90 -17.12 17.65
CA ASP A 214 9.08 -18.37 18.37
C ASP A 214 10.56 -18.78 18.48
N GLY A 215 11.01 -19.03 19.70
CA GLY A 215 12.38 -19.44 19.98
C GLY A 215 13.39 -18.28 20.11
N TYR A 216 13.00 -17.04 19.79
CA TYR A 216 13.87 -15.86 19.89
C TYR A 216 13.23 -14.75 20.72
N LEU A 217 12.25 -14.00 20.19
CA LEU A 217 11.59 -12.96 20.99
C LEU A 217 10.81 -13.54 22.17
N SER A 218 10.17 -14.70 21.98
CA SER A 218 9.38 -15.35 23.03
C SER A 218 10.21 -16.00 24.14
N THR A 219 11.52 -16.16 23.97
CA THR A 219 12.41 -16.81 24.95
C THR A 219 13.21 -15.82 25.78
N ASN A 220 13.46 -14.61 25.26
CA ASN A 220 14.22 -13.60 25.98
C ASN A 220 13.74 -12.17 25.67
N LEU A 221 13.02 -11.59 26.63
CA LEU A 221 12.50 -10.23 26.54
C LEU A 221 13.61 -9.15 26.51
N SER A 222 14.84 -9.45 26.97
CA SER A 222 15.95 -8.48 26.94
C SER A 222 16.36 -8.10 25.51
N ILE A 223 16.09 -8.95 24.53
CA ILE A 223 16.38 -8.70 23.11
C ILE A 223 15.73 -7.40 22.63
N VAL A 224 14.52 -7.10 23.13
CA VAL A 224 13.80 -5.87 22.82
C VAL A 224 14.61 -4.63 23.23
N ASN A 225 15.31 -4.71 24.36
CA ASN A 225 16.18 -3.63 24.85
C ASN A 225 17.45 -3.52 24.02
N GLU A 226 18.07 -4.66 23.72
CA GLU A 226 19.30 -4.73 22.93
C GLU A 226 19.07 -4.11 21.53
N LEU A 227 17.95 -4.42 20.88
CA LEU A 227 17.58 -3.83 19.61
C LEU A 227 17.37 -2.31 19.74
N LYS A 228 16.71 -1.85 20.80
CA LYS A 228 16.55 -0.41 21.05
C LYS A 228 17.89 0.30 21.24
N GLU A 229 18.80 -0.28 22.02
CA GLU A 229 20.14 0.25 22.28
C GLU A 229 21.00 0.31 21.01
N GLN A 230 20.78 -0.61 20.07
CA GLN A 230 21.42 -0.63 18.75
C GLN A 230 20.85 0.42 17.77
N GLY A 231 19.78 1.12 18.13
CA GLY A 231 19.17 2.17 17.31
C GLY A 231 18.04 1.71 16.40
N PHE A 232 17.55 0.47 16.54
CA PHE A 232 16.35 0.02 15.83
C PHE A 232 15.11 0.80 16.32
N THR A 233 14.18 1.02 15.40
CA THR A 233 12.94 1.77 15.66
C THR A 233 11.70 0.89 15.52
N VAL A 234 11.79 -0.20 14.75
CA VAL A 234 10.68 -1.10 14.45
C VAL A 234 11.10 -2.55 14.75
N ILE A 235 10.23 -3.32 15.39
CA ILE A 235 10.29 -4.78 15.35
C ILE A 235 9.16 -5.30 14.48
N HIS A 236 9.50 -6.27 13.63
CA HIS A 236 8.59 -7.02 12.78
C HIS A 236 8.62 -8.49 13.20
N PRO A 237 7.82 -8.91 14.19
CA PRO A 237 7.73 -10.30 14.63
C PRO A 237 7.07 -11.15 13.54
N VAL A 238 7.74 -12.19 13.07
CA VAL A 238 7.18 -13.11 12.08
C VAL A 238 6.33 -14.17 12.80
N PRO A 239 5.07 -14.40 12.39
CA PRO A 239 4.21 -15.45 12.95
C PRO A 239 4.79 -16.86 12.72
N THR A 240 4.34 -17.89 13.43
CA THR A 240 3.18 -17.94 14.33
C THR A 240 3.43 -17.32 15.70
N PHE A 241 2.34 -17.04 16.43
CA PHE A 241 2.34 -16.46 17.78
C PHE A 241 1.74 -17.46 18.77
N ASP A 242 2.37 -18.64 18.87
CA ASP A 242 1.78 -19.80 19.57
C ASP A 242 1.60 -19.54 21.07
N ASN A 243 2.52 -18.78 21.68
CA ASN A 243 2.42 -18.33 23.06
C ASN A 243 1.94 -16.87 23.12
N MET A 244 0.62 -16.69 23.19
CA MET A 244 0.01 -15.37 23.24
C MET A 244 0.43 -14.55 24.48
N THR A 245 0.69 -15.20 25.62
CA THR A 245 1.18 -14.49 26.82
C THR A 245 2.56 -13.89 26.57
N ALA A 246 3.49 -14.67 26.02
CA ALA A 246 4.81 -14.16 25.67
C ALA A 246 4.73 -13.08 24.57
N PHE A 247 3.77 -13.22 23.64
CA PHE A 247 3.55 -12.21 22.60
C PHE A 247 3.14 -10.87 23.20
N GLU A 248 2.17 -10.88 24.10
CA GLU A 248 1.74 -9.68 24.83
C GLU A 248 2.89 -9.05 25.64
N GLU A 249 3.69 -9.85 26.35
CA GLU A 249 4.87 -9.36 27.09
C GLU A 249 5.90 -8.68 26.16
N VAL A 250 6.15 -9.24 24.98
CA VAL A 250 7.02 -8.63 23.97
C VAL A 250 6.46 -7.30 23.47
N LEU A 251 5.17 -7.25 23.15
CA LEU A 251 4.55 -6.03 22.66
C LEU A 251 4.51 -4.92 23.72
N ASP A 252 4.26 -5.27 24.98
CA ASP A 252 4.31 -4.36 26.12
C ASP A 252 5.73 -3.82 26.29
N ARG A 253 6.74 -4.70 26.25
CA ARG A 253 8.13 -4.24 26.36
C ARG A 253 8.53 -3.33 25.21
N MET A 254 8.10 -3.65 23.98
CA MET A 254 8.32 -2.79 22.81
C MET A 254 7.75 -1.38 23.04
N GLN A 255 6.51 -1.30 23.55
CA GLN A 255 5.89 -0.02 23.88
C GLN A 255 6.69 0.73 24.96
N GLU A 256 7.06 0.06 26.06
CA GLU A 256 7.82 0.66 27.16
C GLU A 256 9.14 1.31 26.71
N VAL A 257 9.86 0.67 25.79
CA VAL A 257 11.15 1.19 25.28
C VAL A 257 11.00 2.06 24.03
N GLY A 258 9.77 2.32 23.60
CA GLY A 258 9.47 3.17 22.45
C GLY A 258 9.97 2.57 21.13
N MET A 259 9.61 1.31 20.88
CA MET A 259 9.74 0.65 19.58
C MET A 259 8.37 0.40 18.95
N TYR A 260 8.30 0.66 17.66
CA TYR A 260 7.13 0.47 16.85
C TYR A 260 6.95 -0.99 16.45
N LEU A 261 5.69 -1.39 16.30
CA LEU A 261 5.27 -2.71 15.82
C LEU A 261 4.86 -2.64 14.35
N MET A 262 5.50 -3.47 13.53
CA MET A 262 4.96 -3.90 12.24
C MET A 262 4.29 -5.26 12.45
N TYR A 263 2.95 -5.29 12.46
CA TYR A 263 2.20 -6.51 12.76
C TYR A 263 2.01 -7.38 11.52
N ASP A 264 2.44 -8.63 11.60
CA ASP A 264 2.56 -9.54 10.46
C ASP A 264 1.47 -10.61 10.42
N MET A 265 0.75 -10.67 9.29
CA MET A 265 -0.30 -11.63 8.99
C MET A 265 0.04 -12.54 7.78
N ARG A 266 1.30 -12.64 7.36
CA ARG A 266 1.73 -13.25 6.07
C ARG A 266 1.17 -14.63 5.79
N PHE A 267 0.92 -15.44 6.81
CA PHE A 267 0.39 -16.80 6.67
C PHE A 267 -1.14 -16.89 6.76
N THR A 268 -1.83 -15.84 7.24
CA THR A 268 -3.26 -15.88 7.57
C THR A 268 -4.09 -14.80 6.89
N TYR A 269 -3.47 -13.86 6.16
CA TYR A 269 -4.15 -12.70 5.57
C TYR A 269 -5.29 -13.06 4.59
N MET A 270 -5.23 -14.24 3.96
CA MET A 270 -6.29 -14.73 3.07
C MET A 270 -7.54 -15.22 3.82
N ASN A 271 -7.42 -15.52 5.13
CA ASN A 271 -8.54 -15.91 5.97
C ASN A 271 -9.12 -14.67 6.66
N LEU A 272 -10.17 -14.09 6.05
CA LEU A 272 -10.79 -12.85 6.52
C LEU A 272 -11.36 -12.93 7.96
N THR A 273 -11.74 -14.12 8.43
CA THR A 273 -12.12 -14.32 9.84
C THR A 273 -10.91 -14.13 10.75
N SER A 274 -9.77 -14.75 10.40
CA SER A 274 -8.52 -14.59 11.14
C SER A 274 -7.99 -13.15 11.10
N VAL A 275 -8.11 -12.46 9.97
CA VAL A 275 -7.79 -11.03 9.86
C VAL A 275 -8.64 -10.20 10.82
N THR A 276 -9.95 -10.47 10.87
CA THR A 276 -10.88 -9.75 11.77
C THR A 276 -10.48 -9.91 13.24
N GLU A 277 -10.13 -11.13 13.65
CA GLU A 277 -9.69 -11.43 15.02
C GLU A 277 -8.40 -10.69 15.38
N GLN A 278 -7.37 -10.78 14.51
CA GLN A 278 -6.06 -10.16 14.72
C GLN A 278 -6.12 -8.63 14.72
N VAL A 279 -6.88 -8.03 13.79
CA VAL A 279 -7.03 -6.57 13.75
C VAL A 279 -7.67 -6.05 15.05
N ASN A 280 -8.74 -6.71 15.52
CA ASN A 280 -9.44 -6.27 16.71
C ASN A 280 -8.64 -6.46 18.01
N SER A 281 -7.70 -7.40 18.06
CA SER A 281 -6.81 -7.55 19.23
C SER A 281 -5.67 -6.53 19.27
N ILE A 282 -5.21 -6.02 18.12
CA ILE A 282 -3.97 -5.21 18.05
C ILE A 282 -4.19 -3.73 17.69
N LYS A 283 -5.25 -3.37 16.97
CA LYS A 283 -5.44 -2.00 16.42
C LYS A 283 -5.40 -0.86 17.43
N ASN A 284 -5.65 -1.15 18.71
CA ASN A 284 -5.66 -0.16 19.78
C ASN A 284 -4.30 0.01 20.47
N ARG A 285 -3.27 -0.75 20.08
CA ARG A 285 -1.95 -0.64 20.70
C ARG A 285 -1.27 0.68 20.33
N PRO A 286 -0.76 1.46 21.30
CA PRO A 286 -0.10 2.73 21.03
C PRO A 286 1.18 2.65 20.19
N ASN A 287 1.83 1.49 20.16
CA ASN A 287 3.06 1.26 19.40
C ASN A 287 2.81 0.63 18.02
N LEU A 288 1.56 0.41 17.60
CA LEU A 288 1.28 -0.09 16.25
C LEU A 288 1.66 0.97 15.21
N LEU A 289 2.54 0.61 14.29
CA LEU A 289 2.94 1.49 13.18
C LEU A 289 2.17 1.14 11.91
N LEU A 290 2.16 -0.14 11.53
CA LEU A 290 1.48 -0.58 10.32
C LEU A 290 1.18 -2.08 10.34
N TRP A 291 0.28 -2.49 9.45
CA TRP A 291 -0.06 -3.88 9.17
C TRP A 291 0.77 -4.41 8.00
N TYR A 292 1.25 -5.64 8.10
CA TYR A 292 1.96 -6.37 7.05
C TYR A 292 1.13 -7.60 6.67
N THR A 293 0.56 -7.60 5.46
CA THR A 293 -0.41 -8.64 5.05
C THR A 293 0.23 -9.78 4.28
N ALA A 294 0.98 -9.49 3.22
CA ALA A 294 1.44 -10.51 2.29
C ALA A 294 2.93 -10.37 1.99
N ASP A 295 3.61 -11.52 2.02
CA ASP A 295 5.03 -11.67 1.71
C ASP A 295 5.15 -12.32 0.33
N GLU A 296 5.42 -11.51 -0.69
CA GLU A 296 5.62 -11.95 -2.06
C GLU A 296 4.42 -12.72 -2.67
N PRO A 297 3.16 -12.21 -2.54
CA PRO A 297 1.96 -12.91 -3.00
C PRO A 297 1.94 -13.12 -4.52
N ASP A 298 2.68 -12.29 -5.26
CA ASP A 298 2.87 -12.42 -6.70
C ASP A 298 3.83 -13.55 -7.09
N GLY A 299 4.59 -14.09 -6.13
CA GLY A 299 5.49 -15.23 -6.29
C GLY A 299 4.88 -16.56 -5.89
N THR A 300 4.11 -16.58 -4.82
CA THR A 300 3.35 -17.75 -4.33
C THR A 300 2.13 -18.06 -5.18
N SER A 301 1.81 -17.20 -6.16
CA SER A 301 0.62 -17.29 -7.01
C SER A 301 -0.68 -17.22 -6.21
N ASP A 302 -0.69 -16.38 -5.17
CA ASP A 302 -1.90 -16.10 -4.41
C ASP A 302 -2.98 -15.49 -5.34
N PRO A 303 -4.27 -15.65 -5.03
CA PRO A 303 -5.33 -15.01 -5.81
C PRO A 303 -5.10 -13.50 -5.95
N LEU A 304 -5.25 -12.96 -7.16
CA LEU A 304 -4.98 -11.54 -7.44
C LEU A 304 -5.81 -10.55 -6.59
N ASN A 305 -6.93 -11.00 -6.03
CA ASN A 305 -7.79 -10.20 -5.17
C ASN A 305 -7.52 -10.41 -3.66
N ALA A 306 -6.66 -11.36 -3.27
CA ALA A 306 -6.44 -11.70 -1.87
C ALA A 306 -5.91 -10.51 -1.05
N THR A 307 -4.91 -9.80 -1.59
CA THR A 307 -4.31 -8.63 -0.95
C THR A 307 -5.29 -7.47 -0.84
N SER A 308 -6.09 -7.22 -1.88
CA SER A 308 -7.15 -6.20 -1.86
C SER A 308 -8.24 -6.50 -0.83
N ASN A 309 -8.71 -7.75 -0.76
CA ASN A 309 -9.72 -8.16 0.22
C ASN A 309 -9.24 -7.95 1.67
N ALA A 310 -7.99 -8.32 1.96
CA ALA A 310 -7.41 -8.09 3.29
C ALA A 310 -7.21 -6.60 3.58
N TYR A 311 -6.69 -5.85 2.62
CA TYR A 311 -6.52 -4.39 2.72
C TYR A 311 -7.84 -3.69 3.04
N ASP A 312 -8.90 -3.97 2.28
CA ASP A 312 -10.21 -3.33 2.45
C ASP A 312 -10.83 -3.68 3.81
N LEU A 313 -10.70 -4.94 4.23
CA LEU A 313 -11.19 -5.37 5.55
C LEU A 313 -10.44 -4.68 6.69
N ILE A 314 -9.10 -4.61 6.65
CA ILE A 314 -8.30 -3.95 7.69
C ILE A 314 -8.67 -2.46 7.77
N TYR A 315 -8.79 -1.76 6.63
CA TYR A 315 -9.20 -0.36 6.60
C TYR A 315 -10.62 -0.14 7.14
N SER A 316 -11.53 -1.11 6.95
CA SER A 316 -12.88 -1.05 7.53
C SER A 316 -12.90 -1.21 9.05
N LEU A 317 -11.93 -1.92 9.61
CA LEU A 317 -11.85 -2.27 11.04
C LEU A 317 -11.00 -1.30 11.86
N ASP A 318 -9.92 -0.77 11.28
CA ASP A 318 -8.95 0.11 11.91
C ASP A 318 -8.99 1.51 11.27
N GLY A 319 -8.58 1.63 10.00
CA GLY A 319 -8.60 2.89 9.26
C GLY A 319 -7.52 3.91 9.67
N TYR A 320 -6.78 3.68 10.77
CA TYR A 320 -5.75 4.58 11.30
C TYR A 320 -4.31 4.20 10.94
N HIS A 321 -4.07 2.95 10.54
CA HIS A 321 -2.72 2.48 10.21
C HIS A 321 -2.60 2.04 8.75
N PRO A 322 -1.45 2.29 8.11
CA PRO A 322 -1.15 1.77 6.77
C PRO A 322 -1.16 0.25 6.74
N VAL A 323 -1.46 -0.29 5.57
CA VAL A 323 -1.38 -1.73 5.26
C VAL A 323 -0.33 -1.90 4.17
N SER A 324 0.63 -2.77 4.42
CA SER A 324 1.79 -3.03 3.57
C SER A 324 1.84 -4.48 3.10
N LEU A 325 2.57 -4.70 2.01
CA LEU A 325 2.91 -5.99 1.46
C LEU A 325 4.26 -5.87 0.74
N VAL A 326 4.93 -6.98 0.51
CA VAL A 326 6.12 -7.06 -0.34
C VAL A 326 5.77 -7.81 -1.62
N LEU A 327 6.20 -7.28 -2.77
CA LEU A 327 6.11 -7.94 -4.07
C LEU A 327 7.50 -8.43 -4.49
N ASN A 328 7.59 -9.56 -5.19
CA ASN A 328 8.85 -10.12 -5.67
C ASN A 328 8.93 -10.24 -7.21
N CYS A 329 7.79 -10.40 -7.87
CA CYS A 329 7.70 -10.79 -9.26
C CYS A 329 7.33 -9.65 -10.20
N GLN A 330 7.23 -8.42 -9.69
CA GLN A 330 7.20 -7.23 -10.52
C GLN A 330 8.56 -7.07 -11.20
N VAL A 331 8.64 -7.59 -12.43
CA VAL A 331 9.78 -7.37 -13.32
C VAL A 331 9.83 -5.86 -13.63
N CYS A 332 10.64 -5.11 -12.89
CA CYS A 332 11.27 -3.93 -13.48
C CYS A 332 12.16 -4.45 -14.60
N ARG A 333 11.71 -4.32 -15.84
CA ARG A 333 12.62 -4.32 -17.00
C ARG A 333 13.11 -2.91 -17.22
#